data_AF-A0A947YDN0-F1
#
_entry.id   AF-A0A947YDN0-F1
#
_cell.length_a   1.000
_cell.length_b   1.000
_cell.length_c   1.000
_cell.angle_alpha   90.00
_cell.angle_beta   90.00
_cell.angle_gamma   90.00
#
_symmetry.space_group_name_H-M   'P 1'
#
loop_
_entity.id
_entity.type
_entity.pdbx_description
1 polymer ?
#
loop_
_entity_poly.entity_id
_entity_poly.type
_entity_poly.pdbx_seq_one_letter_code
_entity_poly.pdbx_strand_id
1 'polypeptide(L)'
;MQENIQSEASTLPTQPSLTSKSLWFFVSLITLLLAIIGVLAYQNYQLTQQLVENQSILSSLTIAPTSIPDPISPQSQNITESDDVVQESESEVVEQLVSEKAIGYIKRVYDKNGKRFLDIDYIQWLNSEECTAKKLSAPNGYCIENINTKIRSFEISQNVQIKVDTLSYTADGNFNFGESISYLPFKNLFAVDSNSSLKESLYWVVVKDSVITSISEQYRP
;
A
#
# COMPACT_ATOMS: atom_id res chain seq x y z
N MET A 1 67.40 -54.92 10.63
CA MET A 1 66.10 -54.23 10.50
C MET A 1 65.33 -54.47 11.79
N GLN A 2 65.29 -53.48 12.68
CA GLN A 2 64.44 -53.47 13.86
C GLN A 2 63.58 -52.21 13.74
N GLU A 3 62.28 -52.39 13.51
CA GLU A 3 61.32 -51.29 13.51
C GLU A 3 60.93 -50.95 14.94
N ASN A 4 61.12 -49.68 15.29
CA ASN A 4 60.80 -49.09 16.58
C ASN A 4 59.38 -48.51 16.50
N ILE A 5 58.41 -49.15 17.13
CA ILE A 5 57.02 -48.67 17.21
C ILE A 5 56.88 -47.87 18.50
N GLN A 6 56.96 -46.55 18.40
CA GLN A 6 56.60 -45.63 19.49
C GLN A 6 55.07 -45.45 19.52
N SER A 7 54.46 -45.93 20.61
CA SER A 7 53.05 -45.74 20.94
C SER A 7 52.83 -44.32 21.48
N GLU A 8 52.29 -43.42 20.66
CA GLU A 8 51.82 -42.11 21.11
C GLU A 8 50.51 -42.24 21.92
N ALA A 9 50.59 -42.01 23.23
CA ALA A 9 49.42 -41.93 24.09
C ALA A 9 48.68 -40.60 23.86
N SER A 10 47.50 -40.67 23.22
CA SER A 10 46.58 -39.54 23.09
C SER A 10 46.14 -39.04 24.47
N THR A 11 46.57 -37.83 24.84
CA THR A 11 46.06 -37.13 26.01
C THR A 11 44.77 -36.40 25.63
N LEU A 12 43.64 -36.81 26.23
CA LEU A 12 42.37 -36.11 26.01
C LEU A 12 42.45 -34.68 26.58
N PRO A 13 41.95 -33.67 25.85
CA PRO A 13 41.96 -32.30 26.32
C PRO A 13 41.08 -32.14 27.57
N THR A 14 41.67 -31.59 28.63
CA THR A 14 40.99 -31.29 29.88
C THR A 14 39.88 -30.26 29.64
N GLN A 15 38.63 -30.62 29.95
CA GLN A 15 37.47 -29.77 29.75
C GLN A 15 37.56 -28.52 30.65
N PRO A 16 37.39 -27.30 30.12
CA PRO A 16 37.43 -26.08 30.92
C PRO A 16 36.25 -26.07 31.90
N SER A 17 36.55 -25.96 33.20
CA SER A 17 35.53 -25.84 34.24
C SER A 17 34.93 -24.43 34.24
N LEU A 18 33.60 -24.37 34.25
CA LEU A 18 32.88 -23.10 34.27
C LEU A 18 33.13 -22.40 35.61
N THR A 19 33.78 -21.23 35.58
CA THR A 19 34.02 -20.43 36.79
C THR A 19 32.74 -19.72 37.23
N SER A 20 32.55 -19.51 38.54
CA SER A 20 31.32 -18.92 39.10
C SER A 20 30.98 -17.53 38.52
N LYS A 21 31.98 -16.76 38.09
CA LYS A 21 31.79 -15.47 37.42
C LYS A 21 31.10 -15.62 36.06
N SER A 22 31.46 -16.66 35.30
CA SER A 22 30.83 -16.96 34.01
C SER A 22 29.34 -17.29 34.18
N LEU A 23 28.98 -18.02 35.24
CA LEU A 23 27.59 -18.35 35.55
C LEU A 23 26.71 -17.10 35.74
N TRP A 24 27.21 -16.08 36.46
CA TRP A 24 26.48 -14.83 36.69
C TRP A 24 26.26 -14.01 35.43
N PHE A 25 27.20 -14.03 34.48
CA PHE A 25 27.01 -13.40 33.17
C PHE A 25 25.87 -14.06 32.39
N PHE A 26 25.78 -15.40 32.39
CA PHE A 26 24.69 -16.10 31.71
C PHE A 26 23.33 -15.82 32.35
N VAL A 27 23.26 -15.78 33.69
CA VAL A 27 22.02 -15.42 34.39
C VAL A 27 21.56 -14.01 34.00
N SER A 28 22.48 -13.03 34.01
CA SER A 28 22.17 -11.65 33.59
C SER A 28 21.68 -11.59 32.14
N LEU A 29 22.37 -12.28 31.22
CA LEU A 29 22.00 -12.33 29.80
C LEU A 29 20.61 -12.94 29.58
N ILE A 30 20.29 -14.03 30.29
CA ILE A 30 18.97 -14.68 30.22
C ILE A 30 17.87 -13.74 30.73
N THR A 31 18.10 -13.03 31.84
CA THR A 31 17.12 -12.07 32.36
C THR A 31 16.86 -10.91 31.39
N LEU A 32 17.91 -10.41 30.73
CA LEU A 32 17.77 -9.37 29.71
C LEU A 32 16.98 -9.85 28.49
N LEU A 33 17.24 -11.08 28.03
CA LEU A 33 16.51 -11.68 26.91
C LEU A 33 15.02 -11.86 27.25
N LEU A 34 14.69 -12.32 28.46
CA LEU A 34 13.30 -12.47 28.90
C LEU A 34 12.58 -11.11 28.96
N ALA A 35 13.25 -10.06 29.42
CA ALA A 35 12.69 -8.70 29.45
C ALA A 35 12.38 -8.20 28.02
N ILE A 36 13.30 -8.41 27.06
CA ILE A 36 13.10 -8.01 25.66
C ILE A 36 11.91 -8.77 25.04
N ILE A 37 11.84 -10.08 25.25
CA ILE A 37 10.72 -10.91 24.77
C ILE A 37 9.40 -10.42 25.36
N GLY A 38 9.37 -10.06 26.65
CA GLY A 38 8.19 -9.50 27.30
C GLY A 38 7.71 -8.19 26.67
N VAL A 39 8.63 -7.26 26.36
CA VAL A 39 8.29 -5.99 25.69
C VAL A 39 7.74 -6.24 24.29
N LEU A 40 8.36 -7.13 23.52
CA LEU A 40 7.89 -7.48 22.17
C LEU A 40 6.51 -8.14 22.20
N ALA A 41 6.27 -9.06 23.14
CA ALA A 41 4.97 -9.70 23.33
C ALA A 41 3.88 -8.69 23.70
N TYR A 42 4.20 -7.72 24.58
CA TYR A 42 3.29 -6.65 24.95
C TYR A 42 2.94 -5.74 23.78
N GLN A 43 3.93 -5.34 22.97
CA GLN A 43 3.69 -4.55 21.75
C GLN A 43 2.80 -5.29 20.76
N ASN A 44 3.04 -6.59 20.55
CA ASN A 44 2.22 -7.42 19.67
C ASN A 44 0.78 -7.59 20.19
N TYR A 45 0.60 -7.72 21.51
CA TYR A 45 -0.73 -7.76 22.14
C TYR A 45 -1.51 -6.47 21.89
N GLN A 46 -0.87 -5.30 22.09
CA GLN A 46 -1.52 -4.00 21.84
C GLN A 46 -1.94 -3.83 20.37
N LEU A 47 -1.10 -4.28 19.43
CA LEU A 47 -1.42 -4.24 18.00
C LEU A 47 -2.62 -5.14 17.66
N THR A 48 -2.71 -6.31 18.31
CA THR A 48 -3.83 -7.25 18.11
C THR A 48 -5.15 -6.66 18.58
N GLN A 49 -5.15 -5.97 19.73
CA GLN A 49 -6.36 -5.32 20.24
C GLN A 49 -6.87 -4.22 19.30
N GLN A 50 -5.99 -3.40 18.76
CA GLN A 50 -6.37 -2.39 17.76
C GLN A 50 -6.97 -3.02 16.49
N LEU A 51 -6.50 -4.21 16.10
CA LEU A 51 -7.00 -4.89 14.91
C LEU A 51 -8.43 -5.42 15.11
N VAL A 52 -8.71 -5.99 16.28
CA VAL A 52 -10.06 -6.46 16.66
C VAL A 52 -11.04 -5.30 16.73
N GLU A 53 -10.63 -4.17 17.33
CA GLU A 53 -11.46 -2.97 17.42
C GLU A 53 -11.82 -2.45 16.01
N ASN A 54 -10.84 -2.31 15.12
CA ASN A 54 -11.07 -1.85 13.75
C ASN A 54 -11.99 -2.78 12.93
N GLN A 55 -11.92 -4.09 13.16
CA GLN A 55 -12.79 -5.06 12.48
C GLN A 55 -14.24 -4.98 12.97
N SER A 56 -14.46 -4.67 14.25
CA SER A 56 -15.81 -4.46 14.79
C SER A 56 -16.47 -3.20 14.22
N ILE A 57 -15.70 -2.11 14.06
CA ILE A 57 -16.17 -0.88 13.41
C ILE A 57 -16.58 -1.17 11.96
N LEU A 58 -15.77 -1.92 11.20
CA LEU A 58 -16.06 -2.23 9.80
C LEU A 58 -17.33 -3.08 9.63
N SER A 59 -17.59 -3.99 10.58
CA SER A 59 -18.81 -4.82 10.59
C SER A 59 -20.07 -4.02 10.93
N SER A 60 -19.93 -2.89 11.64
CA SER A 60 -21.05 -2.00 11.97
C SER A 60 -21.43 -1.02 10.84
N LEU A 61 -20.57 -0.88 9.82
CA LEU A 61 -20.76 0.02 8.67
C LEU A 61 -21.52 -0.62 7.50
N THR A 62 -21.96 -1.88 7.62
CA THR A 62 -22.88 -2.50 6.66
C THR A 62 -24.28 -1.93 6.87
N ILE A 63 -24.51 -0.74 6.31
CA ILE A 63 -25.81 -0.08 6.25
C ILE A 63 -26.77 -0.95 5.43
N ALA A 64 -27.99 -1.08 5.95
CA ALA A 64 -29.10 -1.81 5.33
C ALA A 64 -29.32 -1.43 3.86
N PRO A 65 -29.76 -2.37 3.01
CA PRO A 65 -30.01 -2.09 1.60
C PRO A 65 -31.14 -1.05 1.46
N THR A 66 -30.77 0.15 1.05
CA THR A 66 -31.72 1.17 0.61
C THR A 66 -32.35 0.68 -0.70
N SER A 67 -33.63 0.34 -0.64
CA SER A 67 -34.48 0.01 -1.79
C SER A 67 -34.47 1.15 -2.81
N ILE A 68 -33.85 0.93 -3.96
CA ILE A 68 -33.89 1.83 -5.12
C ILE A 68 -35.27 1.67 -5.78
N PRO A 69 -36.04 2.76 -6.00
CA PRO A 69 -37.27 2.70 -6.80
C PRO A 69 -36.96 2.51 -8.29
N ASP A 70 -37.78 1.68 -8.94
CA ASP A 70 -37.63 1.23 -10.33
C ASP A 70 -37.47 2.37 -11.36
N PRO A 71 -36.62 2.21 -12.39
CA PRO A 71 -36.53 3.15 -13.49
C PRO A 71 -37.70 3.00 -14.47
N ILE A 72 -38.29 4.14 -14.83
CA ILE A 72 -39.37 4.29 -15.80
C ILE A 72 -38.93 3.85 -17.20
N SER A 73 -39.74 2.96 -17.79
CA SER A 73 -39.66 2.43 -19.15
C SER A 73 -40.06 3.47 -20.21
N PRO A 74 -39.35 3.55 -21.36
CA PRO A 74 -39.91 4.07 -22.60
C PRO A 74 -40.55 2.95 -23.42
N GLN A 75 -41.82 3.14 -23.80
CA GLN A 75 -42.55 2.32 -24.76
C GLN A 75 -41.87 2.37 -26.14
N SER A 76 -41.63 1.19 -26.73
CA SER A 76 -41.40 1.04 -28.16
C SER A 76 -42.29 -0.10 -28.69
N GLN A 77 -43.14 0.24 -29.66
CA GLN A 77 -43.95 -0.69 -30.43
C GLN A 77 -43.10 -1.20 -31.60
N ASN A 78 -43.03 -2.52 -31.83
CA ASN A 78 -43.88 -3.23 -32.80
C ASN A 78 -43.28 -4.62 -33.09
N ILE A 79 -44.15 -5.61 -33.16
CA ILE A 79 -43.89 -7.05 -33.22
C ILE A 79 -43.75 -7.48 -34.68
N THR A 80 -42.74 -8.29 -34.99
CA THR A 80 -42.85 -9.32 -36.04
C THR A 80 -42.25 -10.63 -35.54
N GLU A 81 -43.11 -11.63 -35.60
CA GLU A 81 -43.07 -13.03 -35.20
C GLU A 81 -42.12 -13.87 -36.08
N SER A 82 -41.28 -14.69 -35.45
CA SER A 82 -40.75 -15.92 -36.04
C SER A 82 -40.25 -16.86 -34.94
N ASP A 83 -40.81 -18.06 -34.96
CA ASP A 83 -40.58 -19.17 -34.06
C ASP A 83 -39.17 -19.76 -34.13
N ASP A 84 -38.83 -20.39 -33.01
CA ASP A 84 -37.93 -21.54 -32.84
C ASP A 84 -36.42 -21.29 -32.73
N VAL A 85 -35.94 -21.33 -31.48
CA VAL A 85 -35.01 -22.33 -30.92
C VAL A 85 -34.49 -21.77 -29.60
N VAL A 86 -35.01 -22.31 -28.49
CA VAL A 86 -34.51 -22.05 -27.14
C VAL A 86 -33.18 -22.80 -27.00
N GLN A 87 -32.08 -22.08 -27.23
CA GLN A 87 -30.76 -22.50 -26.81
C GLN A 87 -30.44 -21.74 -25.51
N GLU A 88 -30.46 -22.48 -24.41
CA GLU A 88 -30.12 -22.03 -23.07
C GLU A 88 -28.64 -21.61 -23.06
N SER A 89 -28.38 -20.36 -23.43
CA SER A 89 -27.06 -19.76 -23.36
C SER A 89 -26.79 -19.42 -21.89
N GLU A 90 -26.01 -20.30 -21.26
CA GLU A 90 -25.29 -20.06 -20.02
C GLU A 90 -24.62 -18.68 -20.11
N SER A 91 -25.26 -17.67 -19.51
CA SER A 91 -24.73 -16.32 -19.44
C SER A 91 -23.57 -16.35 -18.46
N GLU A 92 -22.37 -16.55 -19.00
CA GLU A 92 -21.12 -16.28 -18.33
C GLU A 92 -21.18 -14.82 -17.85
N VAL A 93 -21.33 -14.63 -16.54
CA VAL A 93 -21.25 -13.32 -15.89
C VAL A 93 -19.81 -12.86 -16.06
N VAL A 94 -19.55 -12.14 -17.16
CA VAL A 94 -18.27 -11.46 -17.37
C VAL A 94 -18.18 -10.40 -16.29
N GLU A 95 -17.46 -10.71 -15.21
CA GLU A 95 -17.14 -9.79 -14.13
C GLU A 95 -16.41 -8.61 -14.75
N GLN A 96 -17.14 -7.50 -14.95
CA GLN A 96 -16.62 -6.32 -15.61
C GLN A 96 -15.55 -5.72 -14.71
N LEU A 97 -14.27 -5.92 -15.07
CA LEU A 97 -13.12 -5.43 -14.32
C LEU A 97 -13.26 -3.92 -14.09
N VAL A 98 -13.43 -3.53 -12.83
CA VAL A 98 -13.62 -2.13 -12.46
C VAL A 98 -12.24 -1.48 -12.41
N SER A 99 -11.97 -0.60 -13.37
CA SER A 99 -10.77 0.24 -13.38
C SER A 99 -11.16 1.68 -13.07
N GLU A 100 -10.52 2.28 -12.07
CA GLU A 100 -10.63 3.71 -11.79
C GLU A 100 -9.28 4.42 -11.97
N LYS A 101 -9.35 5.68 -12.42
CA LYS A 101 -8.23 6.61 -12.40
C LYS A 101 -8.58 7.76 -11.47
N ALA A 102 -7.77 7.98 -10.45
CA ALA A 102 -8.00 8.99 -9.42
C ALA A 102 -6.73 9.83 -9.21
N ILE A 103 -6.89 11.01 -8.61
CA ILE A 103 -5.79 11.88 -8.19
C ILE A 103 -5.89 12.16 -6.71
N GLY A 104 -4.75 12.28 -6.05
CA GLY A 104 -4.71 12.57 -4.62
C GLY A 104 -3.32 12.83 -4.08
N TYR A 105 -3.29 13.13 -2.79
CA TYR A 105 -2.06 13.22 -2.01
C TYR A 105 -1.75 11.85 -1.42
N ILE A 106 -0.61 11.27 -1.79
CA ILE A 106 -0.13 10.04 -1.18
C ILE A 106 0.38 10.37 0.22
N LYS A 107 -0.23 9.75 1.23
CA LYS A 107 0.12 9.97 2.64
C LYS A 107 1.22 9.04 3.09
N ARG A 108 1.17 7.77 2.67
CA ARG A 108 2.13 6.72 3.05
C ARG A 108 2.30 5.70 1.95
N VAL A 109 3.49 5.13 1.88
CA VAL A 109 3.82 3.94 1.09
C VAL A 109 4.58 2.99 2.00
N TYR A 110 4.12 1.74 2.13
CA TYR A 110 4.64 0.81 3.14
C TYR A 110 4.46 -0.64 2.76
N ASP A 111 5.22 -1.52 3.43
CA ASP A 111 5.05 -2.97 3.32
C ASP A 111 4.31 -3.51 4.55
N LYS A 112 3.38 -4.43 4.34
CA LYS A 112 2.67 -5.15 5.41
C LYS A 112 2.44 -6.59 4.99
N ASN A 113 2.89 -7.56 5.79
CA ASN A 113 2.73 -9.00 5.52
C ASN A 113 3.25 -9.43 4.13
N GLY A 114 4.40 -8.90 3.70
CA GLY A 114 4.99 -9.21 2.39
C GLY A 114 4.29 -8.57 1.18
N LYS A 115 3.24 -7.78 1.41
CA LYS A 115 2.52 -7.02 0.39
C LYS A 115 2.86 -5.53 0.48
N ARG A 116 2.67 -4.84 -0.64
CA ARG A 116 2.95 -3.40 -0.81
C ARG A 116 1.64 -2.63 -0.70
N PHE A 117 1.64 -1.50 0.00
CA PHE A 117 0.46 -0.68 0.22
C PHE A 117 0.75 0.80 0.06
N LEU A 118 -0.28 1.53 -0.33
CA LEU A 118 -0.29 2.99 -0.36
C LEU A 118 -1.58 3.52 0.27
N ASP A 119 -1.44 4.59 1.03
CA ASP A 119 -2.55 5.37 1.56
C ASP A 119 -2.65 6.69 0.78
N ILE A 120 -3.84 7.01 0.28
CA ILE A 120 -4.09 8.19 -0.55
C ILE A 120 -5.34 8.94 -0.12
N ASP A 121 -5.22 10.26 -0.11
CA ASP A 121 -6.31 11.21 0.11
C ASP A 121 -6.76 11.75 -1.25
N TYR A 122 -7.90 11.27 -1.75
CA TYR A 122 -8.39 11.68 -3.06
C TYR A 122 -8.79 13.14 -3.06
N ILE A 123 -8.52 13.80 -4.18
CA ILE A 123 -8.97 15.16 -4.45
C ILE A 123 -9.73 15.21 -5.76
N GLN A 124 -10.46 16.29 -5.97
CA GLN A 124 -11.04 16.66 -7.25
C GLN A 124 -10.09 17.63 -7.93
N TRP A 125 -9.68 17.29 -9.14
CA TRP A 125 -8.93 18.18 -10.02
C TRP A 125 -9.92 18.77 -11.01
N LEU A 126 -10.28 20.04 -10.79
CA LEU A 126 -11.33 20.71 -11.51
C LEU A 126 -10.73 21.65 -12.55
N ASN A 127 -11.34 21.70 -13.74
CA ASN A 127 -10.98 22.67 -14.76
C ASN A 127 -11.54 24.08 -14.43
N SER A 128 -11.11 25.10 -15.18
CA SER A 128 -11.50 26.49 -14.92
C SER A 128 -13.00 26.76 -14.94
N GLU A 129 -13.78 26.06 -15.76
CA GLU A 129 -15.24 26.18 -15.82
C GLU A 129 -15.89 25.64 -14.55
N GLU A 130 -15.48 24.44 -14.12
CA GLU A 130 -15.93 23.81 -12.88
C GLU A 130 -15.58 24.65 -11.65
N CYS A 131 -14.36 25.22 -11.62
CA CYS A 131 -13.93 26.15 -10.58
C CYS A 131 -14.81 27.40 -10.55
N THR A 132 -15.10 27.99 -11.71
CA THR A 132 -15.95 29.19 -11.82
C THR A 132 -17.38 28.90 -11.35
N ALA A 133 -17.94 27.75 -11.74
CA ALA A 133 -19.26 27.30 -11.27
C ALA A 133 -19.31 27.19 -9.74
N LYS A 134 -18.20 26.79 -9.12
CA LYS A 134 -18.02 26.72 -7.65
C LYS A 134 -17.51 28.01 -7.00
N LYS A 135 -17.32 29.09 -7.77
CA LYS A 135 -16.76 30.38 -7.31
C LYS A 135 -15.35 30.24 -6.69
N LEU A 136 -14.56 29.30 -7.18
CA LEU A 136 -13.17 29.08 -6.80
C LEU A 136 -12.23 29.79 -7.78
N SER A 137 -11.09 30.27 -7.27
CA SER A 137 -10.04 30.85 -8.12
C SER A 137 -9.26 29.74 -8.83
N ALA A 138 -9.01 29.93 -10.13
CA ALA A 138 -8.25 29.00 -10.98
C ALA A 138 -7.11 29.75 -11.72
N PRO A 139 -6.12 30.31 -11.00
CA PRO A 139 -5.09 31.14 -11.60
C PRO A 139 -4.25 30.38 -12.66
N ASN A 140 -4.14 29.07 -12.50
CA ASN A 140 -3.41 28.18 -13.41
C ASN A 140 -4.34 27.36 -14.32
N GLY A 141 -5.62 27.78 -14.47
CA GLY A 141 -6.62 27.09 -15.28
C GLY A 141 -7.26 25.86 -14.63
N TYR A 142 -6.91 25.56 -13.38
CA TYR A 142 -7.51 24.51 -12.56
C TYR A 142 -7.59 24.92 -11.10
N CYS A 143 -8.40 24.20 -10.33
CA CYS A 143 -8.45 24.27 -8.87
C CYS A 143 -8.56 22.87 -8.28
N ILE A 144 -8.17 22.74 -7.02
CA ILE A 144 -8.17 21.48 -6.28
C ILE A 144 -9.17 21.61 -5.15
N GLU A 145 -10.04 20.61 -5.03
CA GLU A 145 -11.01 20.54 -3.94
C GLU A 145 -10.92 19.17 -3.27
N ASN A 146 -10.90 19.15 -1.94
CA ASN A 146 -11.02 17.92 -1.17
C ASN A 146 -12.35 17.93 -0.39
N ILE A 147 -13.41 17.43 -1.03
CA ILE A 147 -14.73 17.32 -0.40
C ILE A 147 -14.78 16.11 0.56
N ASN A 148 -13.92 15.11 0.36
CA ASN A 148 -13.94 13.88 1.12
C ASN A 148 -12.53 13.49 1.58
N THR A 149 -12.21 13.85 2.81
CA THR A 149 -10.91 13.63 3.46
C THR A 149 -10.67 12.18 3.88
N LYS A 150 -11.49 11.22 3.42
CA LYS A 150 -11.30 9.81 3.72
C LYS A 150 -10.03 9.30 3.03
N ILE A 151 -9.07 8.89 3.86
CA ILE A 151 -7.88 8.18 3.41
C ILE A 151 -8.28 6.78 2.94
N ARG A 152 -7.87 6.42 1.73
CA ARG A 152 -8.07 5.10 1.14
C ARG A 152 -6.75 4.36 1.11
N SER A 153 -6.80 3.07 1.41
CA SER A 153 -5.63 2.18 1.37
C SER A 153 -5.82 1.16 0.27
N PHE A 154 -4.80 1.00 -0.57
CA PHE A 154 -4.81 0.04 -1.68
C PHE A 154 -3.55 -0.81 -1.65
N GLU A 155 -3.69 -2.09 -2.05
CA GLU A 155 -2.53 -2.92 -2.37
C GLU A 155 -1.89 -2.39 -3.67
N ILE A 156 -0.57 -2.45 -3.75
CA ILE A 156 0.19 -2.05 -4.94
C ILE A 156 0.68 -3.31 -5.64
N SER A 157 0.43 -3.38 -6.95
CA SER A 157 0.91 -4.48 -7.79
C SER A 157 2.42 -4.64 -7.72
N GLN A 158 2.89 -5.88 -7.81
CA GLN A 158 4.32 -6.18 -7.92
C GLN A 158 4.95 -5.54 -9.17
N ASN A 159 4.15 -5.36 -10.23
CA ASN A 159 4.52 -4.80 -11.53
C ASN A 159 3.98 -3.37 -11.73
N VAL A 160 3.78 -2.62 -10.65
CA VAL A 160 3.33 -1.23 -10.71
C VAL A 160 4.26 -0.38 -11.59
N GLN A 161 3.67 0.45 -12.45
CA GLN A 161 4.42 1.48 -13.19
C GLN A 161 4.44 2.76 -12.36
N ILE A 162 5.63 3.30 -12.09
CA ILE A 162 5.78 4.52 -11.28
C ILE A 162 6.55 5.54 -12.10
N LYS A 163 5.95 6.72 -12.30
CA LYS A 163 6.57 7.87 -12.96
C LYS A 163 6.59 9.08 -12.02
N VAL A 164 7.72 9.74 -11.93
CA VAL A 164 7.92 10.96 -11.14
C VAL A 164 8.53 12.04 -12.02
N ASP A 165 8.19 13.30 -11.75
CA ASP A 165 8.66 14.43 -12.55
C ASP A 165 9.72 15.25 -11.79
N THR A 166 9.63 15.32 -10.47
CA THR A 166 10.45 16.26 -9.68
C THR A 166 11.65 15.62 -8.98
N LEU A 167 11.90 14.32 -9.21
CA LEU A 167 12.94 13.57 -8.50
C LEU A 167 14.36 14.03 -8.86
N SER A 168 14.62 14.31 -10.13
CA SER A 168 15.93 14.76 -10.64
C SER A 168 16.15 16.28 -10.56
N TYR A 169 15.39 16.98 -9.71
CA TYR A 169 15.55 18.43 -9.55
C TYR A 169 16.98 18.81 -9.19
N THR A 170 17.59 19.66 -10.02
CA THR A 170 18.92 20.22 -9.80
C THR A 170 18.83 21.66 -9.28
N ALA A 171 19.90 22.13 -8.64
CA ALA A 171 19.98 23.50 -8.12
C ALA A 171 19.76 24.58 -9.20
N ASP A 172 20.04 24.26 -10.46
CA ASP A 172 19.84 25.15 -11.61
C ASP A 172 18.40 25.14 -12.15
N GLY A 173 17.48 24.43 -11.48
CA GLY A 173 16.06 24.36 -11.84
C GLY A 173 15.72 23.32 -12.92
N ASN A 174 16.66 22.45 -13.29
CA ASN A 174 16.43 21.40 -14.28
C ASN A 174 15.87 20.14 -13.62
N PHE A 175 14.98 19.44 -14.31
CA PHE A 175 14.46 18.13 -13.91
C PHE A 175 13.97 17.37 -15.15
N ASN A 176 13.87 16.05 -15.03
CA ASN A 176 13.38 15.17 -16.07
C ASN A 176 11.91 14.85 -15.83
N PHE A 177 11.07 15.08 -16.83
CA PHE A 177 9.66 14.67 -16.77
C PHE A 177 9.52 13.17 -17.03
N GLY A 178 8.63 12.53 -16.28
CA GLY A 178 8.19 11.15 -16.49
C GLY A 178 9.24 10.09 -16.16
N GLU A 179 10.15 10.36 -15.22
CA GLU A 179 11.19 9.43 -14.78
C GLU A 179 10.57 8.16 -14.22
N SER A 180 10.87 7.04 -14.86
CA SER A 180 10.39 5.74 -14.40
C SER A 180 11.27 5.23 -13.26
N ILE A 181 10.67 4.95 -12.11
CA ILE A 181 11.37 4.43 -10.93
C ILE A 181 10.73 3.13 -10.44
N SER A 182 11.49 2.33 -9.69
CA SER A 182 10.96 1.13 -9.06
C SER A 182 10.29 1.45 -7.71
N TYR A 183 9.55 0.46 -7.18
CA TYR A 183 8.81 0.61 -5.93
C TYR A 183 9.70 1.02 -4.74
N LEU A 184 10.90 0.45 -4.60
CA LEU A 184 11.73 0.68 -3.42
C LEU A 184 12.24 2.14 -3.33
N PRO A 185 12.84 2.73 -4.39
CA PRO A 185 13.11 4.16 -4.44
C PRO A 185 11.87 5.00 -4.14
N PHE A 186 10.73 4.70 -4.76
CA PHE A 186 9.49 5.44 -4.54
C PHE A 186 9.04 5.40 -3.08
N LYS A 187 9.01 4.21 -2.46
CA LYS A 187 8.68 4.04 -1.03
C LYS A 187 9.60 4.87 -0.14
N ASN A 188 10.90 4.89 -0.44
CA ASN A 188 11.88 5.63 0.33
C ASN A 188 11.65 7.16 0.29
N LEU A 189 11.03 7.69 -0.77
CA LEU A 189 10.64 9.11 -0.83
C LEU A 189 9.67 9.47 0.31
N PHE A 190 8.82 8.52 0.74
CA PHE A 190 7.83 8.72 1.80
C PHE A 190 8.33 8.34 3.20
N ALA A 191 9.46 7.65 3.30
CA ALA A 191 10.03 7.20 4.58
C ALA A 191 10.71 8.33 5.37
N VAL A 192 11.16 9.39 4.69
CA VAL A 192 11.91 10.49 5.30
C VAL A 192 11.03 11.73 5.39
N ASP A 193 10.91 12.33 6.58
CA ASP A 193 10.10 13.53 6.79
C ASP A 193 10.68 14.80 6.14
N SER A 194 11.98 14.80 5.83
CA SER A 194 12.64 15.91 5.13
C SER A 194 12.22 16.04 3.65
N ASN A 195 11.53 15.05 3.08
CA ASN A 195 11.01 15.08 1.71
C ASN A 195 9.59 15.65 1.65
N SER A 196 9.32 16.71 2.42
CA SER A 196 7.97 17.27 2.57
C SER A 196 7.36 17.69 1.24
N SER A 197 8.16 18.20 0.31
CA SER A 197 7.70 18.64 -1.01
C SER A 197 7.07 17.51 -1.82
N LEU A 198 7.64 16.31 -1.80
CA LEU A 198 7.09 15.14 -2.53
C LEU A 198 5.84 14.58 -1.84
N LYS A 199 5.74 14.68 -0.52
CA LYS A 199 4.51 14.34 0.23
C LYS A 199 3.36 15.31 -0.06
N GLU A 200 3.70 16.52 -0.53
CA GLU A 200 2.77 17.57 -0.96
C GLU A 200 2.52 17.57 -2.48
N SER A 201 3.21 16.72 -3.24
CA SER A 201 2.93 16.48 -4.65
C SER A 201 1.61 15.73 -4.84
N LEU A 202 1.00 15.97 -6.00
CA LEU A 202 -0.20 15.24 -6.43
C LEU A 202 0.20 14.05 -7.28
N TYR A 203 -0.56 12.97 -7.15
CA TYR A 203 -0.31 11.75 -7.90
C TYR A 203 -1.62 11.25 -8.50
N TRP A 204 -1.56 10.93 -9.79
CA TRP A 204 -2.56 10.08 -10.43
C TRP A 204 -2.27 8.62 -10.10
N VAL A 205 -3.31 7.89 -9.72
CA VAL A 205 -3.27 6.45 -9.50
C VAL A 205 -4.27 5.76 -10.42
N VAL A 206 -3.91 4.58 -10.92
CA VAL A 206 -4.84 3.69 -11.62
C VAL A 206 -5.04 2.45 -10.76
N VAL A 207 -6.27 2.25 -10.29
CA VAL A 207 -6.68 1.10 -9.48
C VAL A 207 -7.47 0.15 -10.38
N LYS A 208 -7.09 -1.12 -10.40
CA LYS A 208 -7.81 -2.20 -11.08
C LYS A 208 -8.05 -3.31 -10.07
N ASP A 209 -9.31 -3.68 -9.88
CA ASP A 209 -9.71 -4.75 -8.94
C ASP A 209 -9.13 -4.51 -7.53
N SER A 210 -9.20 -3.25 -7.06
CA SER A 210 -8.65 -2.78 -5.78
C SER A 210 -7.12 -2.82 -5.63
N VAL A 211 -6.39 -3.02 -6.74
CA VAL A 211 -4.92 -3.02 -6.77
C VAL A 211 -4.40 -1.86 -7.63
N ILE A 212 -3.45 -1.09 -7.10
CA ILE A 212 -2.79 -0.03 -7.85
C ILE A 212 -1.84 -0.64 -8.89
N THR A 213 -2.02 -0.25 -10.15
CA THR A 213 -1.23 -0.71 -11.29
C THR A 213 -0.35 0.40 -11.90
N SER A 214 -0.70 1.67 -11.67
CA SER A 214 0.08 2.82 -12.12
C SER A 214 0.02 3.95 -11.09
N ILE A 215 1.16 4.63 -10.91
CA ILE A 215 1.31 5.84 -10.11
C ILE A 215 2.10 6.84 -10.95
N SER A 216 1.59 8.04 -11.15
CA SER A 216 2.31 9.10 -11.85
C SER A 216 2.15 10.43 -11.13
N GLU A 217 3.26 11.10 -10.83
CA GLU A 217 3.25 12.47 -10.33
C GLU A 217 2.51 13.40 -11.31
N GLN A 218 1.75 14.35 -10.77
CA GLN A 218 1.17 15.45 -11.51
C GLN A 218 2.01 16.69 -11.23
N TYR A 219 2.91 17.03 -12.17
CA TYR A 219 3.63 18.29 -12.10
C TYR A 219 2.69 19.49 -12.05
N ARG A 220 2.99 20.42 -11.14
CA ARG A 220 2.37 21.75 -11.06
C ARG A 220 3.48 22.78 -11.17
N PRO A 221 3.53 23.58 -12.26
CA PRO A 221 4.51 24.65 -12.41
C PRO A 221 4.32 25.77 -11.39
#